data_AF-A0A645CB33-F1
#
_entry.id   AF-A0A645CB33-F1
#
_cell.length_a   1.000
_cell.length_b   1.000
_cell.length_c   1.000
_cell.angle_alpha   90.00
_cell.angle_beta   90.00
_cell.angle_gamma   90.00
#
_symmetry.space_group_name_H-M   'P 1'
#
loop_
_entity.id
_entity.type
_entity.pdbx_description
1 polymer ?
#
loop_
_entity_poly.entity_id
_entity_poly.type
_entity_poly.pdbx_seq_one_letter_code
_entity_poly.pdbx_strand_id
1 'polypeptide(L)'
;MASAIEKGESITLRDEFDDTKTTRFNAGSYTCKILQKPVIEKGITTLSPKPVKERRKYYLSNLASMSPTQTRIINPHYYKVDISDSLYDLKNNLINSLLKEIKDLNDHE
;
A
#
# COMPACT_ATOMS: atom_id res chain seq x y z
N MET A 1 -8.10 -1.76 -9.22
CA MET A 1 -6.88 -2.47 -8.75
C MET A 1 -7.11 -3.30 -7.49
N ALA A 2 -7.60 -2.75 -6.38
CA ALA A 2 -7.80 -3.52 -5.13
C ALA A 2 -8.68 -4.78 -5.30
N SER A 3 -9.83 -4.66 -5.95
CA SER A 3 -10.70 -5.81 -6.25
C SER A 3 -10.04 -6.85 -7.19
N ALA A 4 -9.17 -6.40 -8.10
CA ALA A 4 -8.43 -7.30 -9.01
C ALA A 4 -7.33 -8.08 -8.28
N ILE A 5 -6.67 -7.44 -7.30
CA ILE A 5 -5.69 -8.08 -6.41
C ILE A 5 -6.36 -9.22 -5.61
N GLU A 6 -7.54 -8.97 -5.06
CA GLU A 6 -8.30 -9.97 -4.28
C GLU A 6 -8.79 -11.14 -5.16
N LYS A 7 -9.13 -10.87 -6.41
CA LYS A 7 -9.53 -11.89 -7.39
C LYS A 7 -8.35 -12.65 -8.01
N GLY A 8 -7.11 -12.23 -7.75
CA GLY A 8 -5.92 -12.84 -8.33
C GLY A 8 -5.77 -12.59 -9.84
N GLU A 9 -6.37 -11.52 -10.35
CA GLU A 9 -6.29 -11.11 -11.76
C GLU A 9 -4.92 -10.48 -12.08
N SER A 10 -4.63 -10.20 -13.35
CA SER A 10 -3.38 -9.55 -13.72
C SER A 10 -3.37 -8.08 -13.25
N ILE A 11 -2.28 -7.65 -12.61
CA ILE A 11 -2.15 -6.29 -12.08
C ILE A 11 -0.85 -5.64 -12.58
N THR A 12 -0.89 -4.32 -12.74
CA THR A 12 0.29 -3.53 -13.09
C THR A 12 0.52 -2.47 -12.02
N LEU A 13 1.60 -2.63 -11.27
CA LEU A 13 2.06 -1.67 -10.28
C LEU A 13 2.86 -0.56 -10.97
N ARG A 14 2.60 0.70 -10.65
CA ARG A 14 3.32 1.87 -11.19
C ARG A 14 3.85 2.70 -10.04
N ASP A 15 5.08 3.17 -10.17
CA ASP A 15 5.69 4.05 -9.16
C ASP A 15 4.96 5.40 -9.14
N GLU A 16 4.80 5.98 -7.95
CA GLU A 16 4.07 7.25 -7.78
C GLU A 16 4.80 8.46 -8.36
N PHE A 17 6.13 8.44 -8.38
CA PHE A 17 6.97 9.57 -8.80
C PHE A 17 7.47 9.41 -10.23
N ASP A 18 7.57 8.18 -10.73
CA ASP A 18 8.09 7.86 -12.05
C ASP A 18 7.16 6.89 -12.79
N ASP A 19 6.33 7.41 -13.67
CA ASP A 19 5.33 6.67 -14.43
C ASP A 19 5.91 5.62 -15.38
N THR A 20 7.19 5.75 -15.76
CA THR A 20 7.89 4.78 -16.59
C THR A 20 8.25 3.50 -15.81
N LYS A 21 8.34 3.57 -14.48
CA LYS A 21 8.69 2.43 -13.62
C LYS A 21 7.47 1.57 -13.30
N THR A 22 7.21 0.61 -14.19
CA THR A 22 6.09 -0.32 -14.06
C THR A 22 6.52 -1.75 -13.77
N THR A 23 5.69 -2.48 -13.04
CA THR A 23 5.90 -3.90 -12.71
C THR A 23 4.59 -4.64 -12.90
N ARG A 24 4.57 -5.64 -13.78
CA ARG A 24 3.38 -6.42 -14.09
C ARG A 24 3.41 -7.78 -13.40
N PHE A 25 2.33 -8.12 -12.74
CA PHE A 25 2.10 -9.45 -12.17
C PHE A 25 0.96 -10.13 -12.95
N ASN A 26 1.20 -11.38 -13.33
CA ASN A 26 0.23 -12.16 -14.08
C ASN A 26 -0.77 -12.81 -13.11
N ALA A 27 -1.95 -13.17 -13.63
CA ALA A 27 -2.95 -13.88 -12.85
C ALA A 27 -2.37 -15.18 -12.27
N GLY A 28 -2.60 -15.42 -10.98
CA GLY A 28 -2.07 -16.58 -10.26
C GLY A 28 -0.57 -16.58 -9.94
N SER A 29 0.20 -15.56 -10.35
CA SER A 29 1.65 -15.49 -10.08
C SER A 29 2.02 -14.86 -8.73
N TYR A 30 1.03 -14.36 -7.99
CA TYR A 30 1.25 -13.64 -6.74
C TYR A 30 0.21 -14.03 -5.70
N THR A 31 0.53 -13.80 -4.42
CA THR A 31 -0.39 -13.95 -3.30
C THR A 31 -0.62 -12.59 -2.66
N CYS A 32 -1.88 -12.25 -2.37
CA CYS A 32 -2.23 -11.03 -1.65
C CYS A 32 -2.55 -11.32 -0.19
N LYS A 33 -2.20 -10.37 0.70
CA LYS A 33 -2.55 -10.44 2.12
C LYS A 33 -2.98 -9.07 2.60
N ILE A 34 -4.19 -8.98 3.13
CA ILE A 34 -4.70 -7.76 3.77
C ILE A 34 -3.93 -7.55 5.09
N LEU A 35 -3.22 -6.42 5.18
CA LEU A 35 -2.36 -6.10 6.33
C LEU A 35 -3.15 -5.50 7.49
N GLN A 36 -4.07 -4.59 7.20
CA GLN A 36 -4.88 -3.91 8.21
C GLN A 36 -6.07 -4.79 8.59
N LYS A 37 -6.27 -4.99 9.90
CA LYS A 37 -7.41 -5.75 10.45
C LYS A 37 -8.08 -4.89 11.52
N PRO A 38 -9.42 -4.92 11.62
CA PRO A 38 -10.11 -4.19 12.67
C PRO A 38 -9.69 -4.72 14.03
N VAL A 39 -9.31 -3.81 14.94
CA VAL A 39 -8.94 -4.13 16.32
C VAL A 39 -10.04 -3.71 17.28
N ILE A 40 -10.69 -2.59 16.97
CA ILE A 40 -11.79 -2.01 17.73
C ILE A 40 -12.91 -1.73 16.74
N GLU A 41 -14.11 -2.21 17.04
CA GLU A 41 -15.32 -1.90 16.29
C GLU A 41 -16.36 -1.34 17.24
N LYS A 42 -16.92 -0.16 16.94
CA LYS A 42 -17.96 0.50 17.75
C LYS A 42 -17.56 0.64 19.24
N GLY A 43 -16.28 0.90 19.51
CA GLY A 43 -15.75 1.03 20.88
C GLY A 43 -15.47 -0.29 21.61
N ILE A 44 -15.69 -1.44 20.97
CA ILE A 44 -15.44 -2.77 21.55
C ILE A 44 -14.20 -3.37 20.88
N THR A 45 -13.25 -3.85 21.69
CA THR A 45 -12.07 -4.56 21.20
C THR A 45 -12.48 -5.93 20.64
N THR A 46 -12.35 -6.12 19.34
CA THR A 46 -12.67 -7.37 18.63
C THR A 46 -11.46 -8.29 18.46
N LEU A 47 -10.24 -7.75 18.61
CA LEU A 47 -9.01 -8.54 18.46
C LEU A 47 -8.72 -9.39 19.69
N SER A 48 -8.63 -10.70 19.49
CA SER A 48 -8.15 -11.64 20.50
C SER A 48 -6.64 -11.43 20.77
N PRO A 49 -6.19 -11.33 22.03
CA PRO A 49 -4.77 -11.25 22.34
C PRO A 49 -4.05 -12.53 21.92
N LYS A 50 -2.93 -12.39 21.22
CA LYS A 50 -2.10 -13.53 20.77
C LYS A 50 -0.94 -13.77 21.73
N PRO A 51 -0.59 -15.03 22.02
CA PRO A 51 0.60 -15.37 22.80
C PRO A 51 1.88 -14.77 22.20
N VAL A 52 2.83 -14.40 23.05
CA VAL A 52 4.12 -13.80 22.63
C VAL A 52 4.87 -14.72 21.66
N LYS A 53 4.81 -16.04 21.88
CA LYS A 53 5.44 -17.04 20.99
C LYS A 53 4.89 -16.98 19.56
N GLU A 54 3.58 -16.81 19.40
CA GLU A 54 2.96 -16.69 18.08
C GLU A 54 3.34 -15.38 17.38
N ARG A 55 3.40 -14.28 18.14
CA ARG A 55 3.85 -12.98 17.62
C ARG A 55 5.29 -13.05 17.12
N ARG A 56 6.18 -13.71 17.87
CA ARG A 56 7.57 -13.94 17.44
C ARG A 56 7.64 -14.79 16.17
N LYS A 57 6.87 -15.90 16.12
CA LYS A 57 6.82 -16.77 14.93
C LYS A 57 6.35 -16.00 13.70
N TYR A 58 5.31 -15.18 13.85
CA TYR A 58 4.78 -14.32 12.79
C TYR A 58 5.81 -13.30 12.28
N TYR A 59 6.55 -12.66 13.19
CA TYR A 59 7.61 -11.73 12.82
C TYR A 59 8.72 -12.43 12.02
N LEU A 60 9.20 -13.57 12.52
CA LEU A 60 10.26 -14.34 11.86
C LEU A 60 9.84 -14.87 10.49
N SER A 61 8.58 -15.33 10.34
CA SER A 61 8.07 -15.77 9.04
C SER A 61 7.98 -14.63 8.04
N ASN A 62 7.55 -13.44 8.48
CA ASN A 62 7.49 -12.27 7.59
C ASN A 62 8.89 -11.84 7.16
N LEU A 63 9.85 -11.79 8.10
CA LEU A 63 11.23 -11.43 7.80
C LEU A 63 11.87 -12.41 6.79
N ALA A 64 11.59 -13.71 6.93
CA ALA A 64 12.07 -14.74 6.01
C ALA A 64 11.47 -14.64 4.59
N SER A 65 10.28 -14.05 4.46
CA SER A 65 9.64 -13.82 3.15
C SER A 65 10.15 -12.57 2.40
N MET A 66 10.92 -11.70 3.06
CA MET A 66 11.46 -10.49 2.45
C MET A 66 12.74 -10.79 1.65
N SER A 67 13.02 -9.98 0.63
CA SER A 67 14.25 -10.12 -0.16
C SER A 67 15.48 -9.75 0.68
N PRO A 68 16.59 -10.52 0.60
CA PRO A 68 17.86 -10.15 1.24
C PRO A 68 18.32 -8.73 0.88
N THR A 69 18.03 -8.27 -0.34
CA THR A 69 18.43 -6.94 -0.81
C THR A 69 17.77 -5.81 -0.03
N GLN A 70 16.57 -6.03 0.49
CA GLN A 70 15.78 -5.08 1.28
C GLN A 70 16.09 -5.18 2.78
N THR A 71 16.58 -6.33 3.26
CA THR A 71 16.91 -6.57 4.68
C THR A 71 18.37 -6.30 5.05
N ARG A 72 19.23 -5.94 4.07
CA ARG A 72 20.63 -5.55 4.35
C ARG A 72 20.68 -4.30 5.24
N ILE A 73 21.64 -4.28 6.17
CA ILE A 73 21.84 -3.15 7.09
C ILE A 73 22.43 -1.95 6.33
N ILE A 74 23.40 -2.21 5.44
CA ILE A 74 24.09 -1.19 4.67
C ILE A 74 23.44 -1.10 3.29
N ASN A 75 22.97 0.10 2.93
CA ASN A 75 22.34 0.41 1.64
C ASN A 75 21.23 -0.59 1.24
N PRO A 76 20.13 -0.71 2.03
CA PRO A 76 18.99 -1.53 1.66
C PRO A 76 18.31 -0.98 0.40
N HIS A 77 17.83 -1.86 -0.46
CA HIS A 77 16.96 -1.43 -1.55
C HIS A 77 15.60 -1.00 -1.02
N TYR A 78 15.06 0.07 -1.60
CA TYR A 78 13.71 0.54 -1.28
C TYR A 78 12.67 -0.56 -1.55
N TYR A 79 11.80 -0.78 -0.56
CA TYR A 79 10.62 -1.63 -0.74
C TYR A 79 9.58 -0.82 -1.50
N LYS A 80 9.08 -1.36 -2.62
CA LYS A 80 8.11 -0.66 -3.46
C LYS A 80 6.78 -0.52 -2.74
N VAL A 81 6.27 0.71 -2.65
CA VAL A 81 4.96 1.03 -2.11
C VAL A 81 4.27 1.89 -3.15
N ASP A 82 3.20 1.34 -3.73
CA ASP A 82 2.43 2.01 -4.78
C ASP A 82 0.97 2.14 -4.35
N ILE A 83 0.30 3.17 -4.86
CA ILE A 83 -1.15 3.34 -4.73
C ILE A 83 -1.88 2.83 -5.96
N SER A 84 -3.14 2.45 -5.76
CA SER A 84 -4.01 2.07 -6.88
C SER A 84 -4.32 3.25 -7.78
N ASP A 85 -4.51 2.99 -9.07
CA ASP A 85 -4.94 3.99 -10.06
C ASP A 85 -6.11 4.87 -9.55
N SER A 86 -7.15 4.25 -8.98
CA SER A 86 -8.31 4.99 -8.43
C SER A 86 -7.96 5.94 -7.27
N LEU A 87 -6.96 5.60 -6.46
CA LEU A 87 -6.52 6.43 -5.33
C LEU A 87 -5.58 7.54 -5.82
N TYR A 88 -4.75 7.24 -6.82
CA TYR A 88 -3.93 8.22 -7.52
C TYR A 88 -4.79 9.31 -8.16
N ASP A 89 -5.83 8.91 -8.90
CA ASP A 89 -6.79 9.82 -9.53
C ASP A 89 -7.49 10.69 -8.48
N LEU A 90 -7.95 10.10 -7.38
CA LEU A 90 -8.58 10.82 -6.28
C LEU A 90 -7.64 11.87 -5.67
N LYS A 91 -6.38 11.51 -5.39
CA LYS A 91 -5.35 12.41 -4.86
C LYS A 91 -5.16 13.62 -5.77
N ASN A 92 -4.96 13.38 -7.07
CA ASN A 92 -4.71 14.46 -8.02
C ASN A 92 -5.93 15.36 -8.23
N ASN A 93 -7.13 14.78 -8.27
CA ASN A 93 -8.37 15.55 -8.36
C ASN A 93 -8.54 16.49 -7.16
N LEU A 94 -8.26 16.01 -5.93
CA LEU A 94 -8.31 16.84 -4.73
C LEU A 94 -7.28 17.97 -4.78
N ILE A 95 -6.04 17.67 -5.15
CA ILE A 95 -4.98 18.69 -5.28
C ILE A 95 -5.36 19.77 -6.30
N ASN A 96 -5.82 19.36 -7.48
CA ASN A 96 -6.21 20.29 -8.54
C ASN A 96 -7.41 21.16 -8.13
N SER A 97 -8.38 20.59 -7.41
CA SER A 97 -9.52 21.34 -6.88
C SER A 97 -9.08 22.41 -5.88
N LEU A 98 -8.20 22.06 -4.94
CA LEU A 98 -7.69 23.01 -3.94
C LEU A 98 -6.83 24.10 -4.57
N LEU A 99 -5.98 23.75 -5.54
CA LEU A 99 -5.18 24.74 -6.27
C LEU A 99 -6.04 25.74 -7.04
N LYS A 100 -7.15 25.26 -7.62
CA LYS A 100 -8.11 26.13 -8.31
C LYS A 100 -8.77 27.09 -7.31
N GLU A 101 -9.25 26.58 -6.18
CA GLU A 101 -9.88 27.38 -5.13
C GLU A 101 -8.94 28.45 -4.57
N ILE A 102 -7.67 28.10 -4.31
CA ILE A 102 -6.65 29.06 -3.87
C ILE A 102 -6.40 30.14 -4.92
N LYS A 103 -6.36 29.76 -6.20
CA LYS A 103 -6.17 30.72 -7.29
C LYS A 103 -7.36 31.67 -7.40
N ASP A 104 -8.57 31.14 -7.36
CA ASP A 104 -9.79 31.94 -7.42
C ASP A 104 -9.87 32.91 -6.23
N LEU A 105 -9.42 32.52 -5.04
CA LEU A 105 -9.34 33.41 -3.86
C LEU A 105 -8.30 34.53 -4.04
N ASN A 106 -7.12 34.22 -4.57
CA ASN A 106 -6.06 35.21 -4.78
C ASN A 106 -6.37 36.19 -5.92
N ASP A 107 -7.16 35.78 -6.92
CA ASP A 107 -7.59 36.65 -8.02
C ASP A 107 -8.73 37.63 -7.59
N HIS A 108 -9.24 37.49 -6.35
CA HIS A 108 -10.29 38.33 -5.76
C HIS A 108 -9.80 39.25 -4.61
N GLU A 109 -8.49 39.29 -4.32
CA GLU A 109 -7.82 40.33 -3.50
C GLU A 109 -7.20 41.43 -4.36
#